data_AF-A0A2V8QZY8-F1
#
_entry.id   AF-A0A2V8QZY8-F1
#
_cell.length_a   1.000
_cell.length_b   1.000
_cell.length_c   1.000
_cell.angle_alpha   90.00
_cell.angle_beta   90.00
_cell.angle_gamma   90.00
#
_symmetry.space_group_name_H-M   'P 1'
#
loop_
_entity.id
_entity.type
_entity.pdbx_description
1 polymer ?
#
loop_
_entity_poly.entity_id
_entity_poly.type
_entity_poly.pdbx_seq_one_letter_code
_entity_poly.pdbx_strand_id
1 'polypeptide(L)'
;SDDDFGVNSAGIMITETTITGFTSFDPAGTPEFYRARKALQYSNSIDDYVRIMLDGNNGGYANDWLLGDNKTGEIALFELGLKEHSVRRTKDGYFVGSNFPVDPKLATIETDFDFSNRQGSPLARKARWEEMISKSARAIDAETVKQMEGDTRDSFEKKDGPNERSLCGCVERSPRGIPEWDWGKFYPGGTAQAKVVDGRMAEKMQFWAAMGHPCGNDFIAAAFLKEHPEYEWMRDLLADLKSQPWTMFTSGMRK
;
A
#
# COMPACT_ATOMS: atom_id res chain seq x y z
N SER A 1 11.56 0.65 -4.38
CA SER A 1 10.70 1.84 -4.51
C SER A 1 10.59 2.40 -3.10
N ASP A 2 9.93 3.52 -2.87
CA ASP A 2 9.58 3.93 -1.49
C ASP A 2 8.04 3.80 -1.30
N ASP A 3 7.33 3.30 -2.33
CA ASP A 3 5.88 3.14 -2.31
C ASP A 3 5.38 1.98 -1.42
N ASP A 4 5.84 0.72 -1.52
CA ASP A 4 6.77 0.04 -2.45
C ASP A 4 6.04 -0.77 -3.55
N PHE A 5 6.62 -0.90 -4.76
CA PHE A 5 6.09 -1.77 -5.85
C PHE A 5 7.23 -2.19 -6.79
N GLY A 6 7.30 -3.46 -7.18
CA GLY A 6 8.35 -3.92 -8.06
C GLY A 6 8.13 -5.29 -8.67
N VAL A 7 8.77 -5.52 -9.81
CA VAL A 7 8.88 -6.82 -10.48
C VAL A 7 10.33 -7.03 -10.88
N ASN A 8 10.85 -8.25 -10.69
CA ASN A 8 12.21 -8.60 -11.13
C ASN A 8 12.21 -9.62 -12.28
N SER A 9 13.38 -9.80 -12.90
CA SER A 9 13.56 -10.71 -14.04
C SER A 9 13.38 -12.20 -13.68
N ALA A 10 13.34 -12.56 -12.40
CA ALA A 10 13.07 -13.92 -11.94
C ALA A 10 11.56 -14.18 -11.76
N GLY A 11 10.71 -13.19 -12.00
CA GLY A 11 9.26 -13.28 -11.87
C GLY A 11 8.73 -13.01 -10.46
N ILE A 12 9.55 -12.42 -9.57
CA ILE A 12 9.11 -12.00 -8.23
C ILE A 12 8.46 -10.63 -8.33
N MET A 13 7.24 -10.53 -7.81
CA MET A 13 6.44 -9.31 -7.72
C MET A 13 6.30 -8.94 -6.24
N ILE A 14 6.41 -7.65 -5.93
CA ILE A 14 6.32 -7.14 -4.56
C ILE A 14 5.46 -5.89 -4.50
N THR A 15 4.76 -5.72 -3.39
CA THR A 15 4.21 -4.45 -2.91
C THR A 15 4.09 -4.55 -1.39
N GLU A 16 3.89 -3.44 -0.69
CA GLU A 16 3.63 -3.50 0.75
C GLU A 16 2.63 -2.45 1.22
N THR A 17 2.18 -2.59 2.48
CA THR A 17 1.65 -1.47 3.25
C THR A 17 2.28 -1.41 4.63
N THR A 18 2.65 -0.22 5.07
CA THR A 18 3.26 0.00 6.38
C THR A 18 2.32 -0.29 7.53
N ILE A 19 2.82 -0.97 8.56
CA ILE A 19 2.06 -1.37 9.74
C ILE A 19 1.85 -0.16 10.65
N THR A 20 0.59 0.19 10.88
CA THR A 20 0.21 1.27 11.81
C THR A 20 0.54 0.89 13.26
N GLY A 21 1.00 1.87 14.05
CA GLY A 21 1.26 1.69 15.48
C GLY A 21 2.61 1.07 15.83
N PHE A 22 3.47 0.85 14.84
CA PHE A 22 4.82 0.32 15.06
C PHE A 22 5.80 1.45 15.42
N THR A 23 6.57 1.28 16.51
CA THR A 23 7.47 2.34 17.03
C THR A 23 8.89 1.88 17.37
N SER A 24 9.23 0.61 17.15
CA SER A 24 10.54 0.04 17.50
C SER A 24 11.58 0.23 16.40
N PHE A 25 12.87 0.27 16.75
CA PHE A 25 13.96 0.35 15.78
C PHE A 25 15.30 -0.05 16.40
N ASP A 26 16.16 -0.75 15.65
CA ASP A 26 17.56 -1.00 16.02
C ASP A 26 18.53 -0.19 15.12
N PRO A 27 19.17 0.87 15.63
CA PRO A 27 20.10 1.69 14.83
C PRO A 27 21.34 0.94 14.36
N ALA A 28 21.67 -0.22 14.93
CA ALA A 28 22.80 -1.04 14.50
C ALA A 28 22.45 -1.97 13.31
N GLY A 29 21.16 -2.16 13.02
CA GLY A 29 20.72 -3.00 11.92
C GLY A 29 20.74 -2.29 10.56
N THR A 30 20.40 -3.04 9.52
CA THR A 30 20.39 -2.60 8.13
C THR A 30 19.04 -1.99 7.76
N PRO A 31 19.01 -0.75 7.21
CA PRO A 31 17.79 -0.09 6.76
C PRO A 31 16.96 -0.92 5.79
N GLU A 32 15.64 -0.81 5.91
CA GLU A 32 14.66 -1.47 5.06
C GLU A 32 14.93 -1.21 3.57
N PHE A 33 15.08 0.05 3.14
CA PHE A 33 15.28 0.38 1.72
C PHE A 33 16.47 -0.34 1.08
N TYR A 34 17.53 -0.61 1.86
CA TYR A 34 18.68 -1.38 1.38
C TYR A 34 18.31 -2.86 1.22
N ARG A 35 17.63 -3.43 2.24
CA ARG A 35 17.17 -4.81 2.23
C ARG A 35 16.15 -5.06 1.13
N ALA A 36 15.13 -4.22 0.96
CA ALA A 36 14.12 -4.34 -0.09
C ALA A 36 14.71 -4.20 -1.48
N ARG A 37 15.64 -3.25 -1.70
CA ARG A 37 16.35 -3.16 -2.98
C ARG A 37 17.16 -4.43 -3.27
N LYS A 38 17.90 -4.94 -2.29
CA LYS A 38 18.69 -6.19 -2.41
C LYS A 38 17.76 -7.38 -2.69
N ALA A 39 16.64 -7.47 -1.98
CA ALA A 39 15.67 -8.55 -2.13
C ALA A 39 14.98 -8.50 -3.51
N LEU A 40 14.52 -7.33 -3.96
CA LEU A 40 13.96 -7.16 -5.30
C LEU A 40 14.99 -7.53 -6.38
N GLN A 41 16.25 -7.12 -6.22
CA GLN A 41 17.28 -7.34 -7.21
C GLN A 41 17.73 -8.81 -7.32
N TYR A 42 17.83 -9.53 -6.19
CA TYR A 42 18.52 -10.83 -6.15
C TYR A 42 17.62 -12.04 -5.84
N SER A 43 16.35 -11.84 -5.47
CA SER A 43 15.47 -12.96 -5.12
C SER A 43 15.03 -13.76 -6.33
N ASN A 44 15.17 -15.08 -6.27
CA ASN A 44 14.60 -16.00 -7.25
C ASN A 44 13.36 -16.74 -6.72
N SER A 45 12.96 -16.51 -5.48
CA SER A 45 11.78 -17.10 -4.85
C SER A 45 11.29 -16.19 -3.72
N ILE A 46 10.10 -16.48 -3.20
CA ILE A 46 9.60 -15.85 -1.97
C ILE A 46 10.55 -16.13 -0.78
N ASP A 47 11.16 -17.32 -0.72
CA ASP A 47 12.11 -17.69 0.35
C ASP A 47 13.38 -16.83 0.30
N ASP A 48 13.91 -16.55 -0.90
CA ASP A 48 15.03 -15.65 -1.07
C ASP A 48 14.68 -14.24 -0.59
N TYR A 49 13.48 -13.77 -0.94
CA TYR A 49 13.02 -12.45 -0.54
C TYR A 49 12.97 -12.33 0.99
N VAL A 50 12.30 -13.27 1.65
CA VAL A 50 12.19 -13.33 3.12
C VAL A 50 13.58 -13.41 3.75
N ARG A 51 14.46 -14.31 3.27
CA ARG A 51 15.82 -14.48 3.81
C ARG A 51 16.63 -13.19 3.70
N ILE A 52 16.57 -12.50 2.56
CA ILE A 52 17.31 -11.24 2.36
C ILE A 52 16.73 -10.12 3.22
N MET A 53 15.40 -10.05 3.37
CA MET A 53 14.75 -9.04 4.20
C MET A 53 15.00 -9.23 5.69
N LEU A 54 15.20 -10.46 6.16
CA LEU A 54 15.55 -10.75 7.56
C LEU A 54 17.02 -10.51 7.88
N ASP A 55 17.91 -10.54 6.88
CA ASP A 55 19.35 -10.34 7.03
C ASP A 55 19.67 -8.94 7.56
N GLY A 56 20.04 -8.87 8.85
CA GLY A 56 20.32 -7.62 9.54
C GLY A 56 19.10 -6.71 9.67
N ASN A 57 17.88 -7.25 9.79
CA ASN A 57 16.68 -6.45 9.99
C ASN A 57 16.83 -5.46 11.17
N ASN A 58 16.38 -4.22 10.95
CA ASN A 58 16.41 -3.17 11.97
C ASN A 58 15.03 -2.71 12.42
N GLY A 59 13.96 -3.31 11.90
CA GLY A 59 12.58 -2.97 12.24
C GLY A 59 12.09 -1.61 11.73
N GLY A 60 12.98 -0.76 11.22
CA GLY A 60 12.57 0.51 10.62
C GLY A 60 11.71 0.23 9.39
N TYR A 61 10.62 0.98 9.26
CA TYR A 61 9.64 0.80 8.20
C TYR A 61 9.03 -0.62 8.17
N ALA A 62 8.42 -1.02 9.29
CA ALA A 62 7.76 -2.32 9.44
C ALA A 62 6.53 -2.41 8.54
N ASN A 63 6.46 -3.46 7.71
CA ASN A 63 5.53 -3.54 6.59
C ASN A 63 4.90 -4.94 6.45
N ASP A 64 3.68 -4.96 5.91
CA ASP A 64 3.03 -6.14 5.34
C ASP A 64 3.48 -6.29 3.88
N TRP A 65 4.46 -7.15 3.60
CA TRP A 65 4.92 -7.41 2.24
C TRP A 65 4.02 -8.41 1.52
N LEU A 66 3.39 -7.98 0.44
CA LEU A 66 2.61 -8.82 -0.46
C LEU A 66 3.52 -9.26 -1.61
N LEU A 67 3.80 -10.56 -1.67
CA LEU A 67 4.74 -11.17 -2.59
C LEU A 67 4.01 -12.09 -3.57
N GLY A 68 4.44 -12.09 -4.83
CA GLY A 68 3.99 -13.04 -5.84
C GLY A 68 5.18 -13.67 -6.56
N ASP A 69 5.11 -14.97 -6.79
CA ASP A 69 6.06 -15.72 -7.61
C ASP A 69 5.38 -16.24 -8.86
N ASN A 70 5.66 -15.57 -9.98
CA ASN A 70 5.02 -15.88 -11.26
C ASN A 70 5.40 -17.27 -11.82
N LYS A 71 6.51 -17.87 -11.38
CA LYS A 71 6.92 -19.20 -11.85
C LYS A 71 6.12 -20.32 -11.22
N THR A 72 5.71 -20.12 -9.96
CA THR A 72 5.06 -21.16 -9.16
C THR A 72 3.57 -20.92 -8.96
N GLY A 73 3.09 -19.71 -9.25
CA GLY A 73 1.73 -19.24 -8.95
C GLY A 73 1.48 -19.05 -7.45
N GLU A 74 2.53 -19.02 -6.63
CA GLU A 74 2.41 -18.80 -5.19
C GLU A 74 2.36 -17.29 -4.89
N ILE A 75 1.50 -16.91 -3.95
CA ILE A 75 1.49 -15.59 -3.31
C ILE A 75 1.80 -15.76 -1.83
N ALA A 76 2.39 -14.73 -1.22
CA ALA A 76 2.65 -14.68 0.20
C ALA A 76 2.35 -13.31 0.81
N LEU A 77 1.94 -13.33 2.08
CA LEU A 77 1.95 -12.19 2.98
C LEU A 77 3.10 -12.41 3.96
N PHE A 78 4.15 -11.59 3.85
CA PHE A 78 5.29 -11.56 4.74
C PHE A 78 5.22 -10.31 5.62
N GLU A 79 4.80 -10.51 6.87
CA GLU A 79 4.76 -9.46 7.87
C GLU A 79 6.12 -9.37 8.56
N LEU A 80 6.72 -8.19 8.59
CA LEU A 80 8.07 -7.98 9.14
C LEU A 80 8.10 -6.80 10.13
N GLY A 81 8.18 -7.13 11.41
CA GLY A 81 8.48 -6.20 12.51
C GLY A 81 9.98 -6.17 12.83
N LEU A 82 10.37 -5.78 14.04
CA LEU A 82 11.77 -5.82 14.49
C LEU A 82 12.13 -7.21 15.00
N LYS A 83 11.29 -7.75 15.88
CA LYS A 83 11.48 -9.00 16.64
C LYS A 83 10.67 -10.15 16.08
N GLU A 84 9.47 -9.85 15.59
CA GLU A 84 8.52 -10.82 15.08
C GLU A 84 8.41 -10.71 13.55
N HIS A 85 8.13 -11.85 12.93
CA HIS A 85 7.76 -11.91 11.53
C HIS A 85 6.87 -13.12 11.28
N SER A 86 6.07 -13.08 10.22
CA SER A 86 5.26 -14.22 9.78
C SER A 86 5.23 -14.32 8.27
N VAL A 87 5.10 -15.54 7.74
CA VAL A 87 4.92 -15.76 6.29
C VAL A 87 3.72 -16.66 6.07
N ARG A 88 2.66 -16.12 5.46
CA ARG A 88 1.48 -16.87 5.03
C ARG A 88 1.53 -17.05 3.52
N ARG A 89 1.15 -18.23 3.02
CA ARG A 89 1.25 -18.58 1.60
C ARG A 89 0.02 -19.27 1.08
N THR A 90 -0.27 -19.07 -0.20
CA THR A 90 -1.28 -19.84 -0.91
C THR A 90 -1.03 -19.79 -2.42
N LYS A 91 -1.62 -20.73 -3.15
CA LYS A 91 -1.77 -20.70 -4.62
C LYS A 91 -3.21 -20.44 -5.07
N ASP A 92 -4.15 -20.46 -4.13
CA ASP A 92 -5.58 -20.20 -4.34
C ASP A 92 -6.07 -19.31 -3.21
N GLY A 93 -6.23 -18.02 -3.49
CA GLY A 93 -6.65 -17.03 -2.50
C GLY A 93 -6.16 -15.63 -2.81
N TYR A 94 -6.13 -14.80 -1.78
CA TYR A 94 -5.73 -13.41 -1.85
C TYR A 94 -5.10 -12.97 -0.53
N PHE A 95 -4.32 -11.91 -0.60
CA PHE A 95 -3.91 -11.12 0.55
C PHE A 95 -4.20 -9.65 0.26
N VAL A 96 -4.58 -8.89 1.28
CA VAL A 96 -4.83 -7.45 1.17
C VAL A 96 -4.09 -6.72 2.26
N GLY A 97 -3.54 -5.56 1.91
CA GLY A 97 -2.90 -4.63 2.83
C GLY A 97 -3.69 -3.33 2.87
N SER A 98 -3.87 -2.79 4.08
CA SER A 98 -4.36 -1.43 4.28
C SER A 98 -3.84 -0.87 5.59
N ASN A 99 -2.56 -1.12 5.89
CA ASN A 99 -1.84 -0.62 7.06
C ASN A 99 -2.31 -1.18 8.42
N PHE A 100 -2.65 -2.48 8.49
CA PHE A 100 -3.03 -3.16 9.73
C PHE A 100 -2.17 -4.41 9.92
N PRO A 101 -1.65 -4.69 11.14
CA PRO A 101 -0.94 -5.93 11.37
C PRO A 101 -1.89 -7.13 11.30
N VAL A 102 -1.41 -8.26 10.79
CA VAL A 102 -2.19 -9.48 10.54
C VAL A 102 -1.81 -10.61 11.51
N ASP A 103 -0.55 -10.70 11.92
CA ASP A 103 -0.09 -11.67 12.92
C ASP A 103 -0.41 -11.19 14.34
N PRO A 104 -1.16 -11.97 15.14
CA PRO A 104 -1.53 -11.55 16.50
C PRO A 104 -0.32 -11.31 17.41
N LYS A 105 0.78 -12.05 17.21
CA LYS A 105 1.95 -11.94 18.06
C LYS A 105 2.71 -10.66 17.76
N LEU A 106 2.97 -10.36 16.49
CA LEU A 106 3.58 -9.08 16.10
C LEU A 106 2.71 -7.91 16.53
N ALA A 107 1.40 -7.97 16.25
CA ALA A 107 0.48 -6.90 16.62
C ALA A 107 0.49 -6.61 18.13
N THR A 108 0.60 -7.64 18.96
CA THR A 108 0.63 -7.49 20.42
C THR A 108 1.99 -7.04 20.96
N ILE A 109 3.09 -7.53 20.37
CA ILE A 109 4.45 -7.32 20.92
C ILE A 109 5.08 -6.03 20.40
N GLU A 110 4.75 -5.62 19.17
CA GLU A 110 5.51 -4.59 18.45
C GLU A 110 4.67 -3.40 17.98
N THR A 111 3.35 -3.43 18.19
CA THR A 111 2.45 -2.33 17.82
C THR A 111 1.53 -1.95 18.98
N ASP A 112 0.93 -0.77 18.91
CA ASP A 112 -0.20 -0.35 19.74
C ASP A 112 -1.54 -0.33 18.97
N PHE A 113 -1.63 -1.08 17.86
CA PHE A 113 -2.77 -1.07 16.95
C PHE A 113 -4.08 -1.49 17.62
N ASP A 114 -5.10 -0.61 17.60
CA ASP A 114 -6.43 -0.88 18.15
C ASP A 114 -7.35 -1.60 17.16
N PHE A 115 -7.43 -2.93 17.26
CA PHE A 115 -8.33 -3.74 16.44
C PHE A 115 -9.83 -3.49 16.68
N SER A 116 -10.20 -2.81 17.77
CA SER A 116 -11.59 -2.49 18.09
C SER A 116 -12.09 -1.23 17.36
N ASN A 117 -11.18 -0.37 16.92
CA ASN A 117 -11.48 0.86 16.18
C ASN A 117 -11.85 0.57 14.72
N ARG A 118 -13.02 -0.05 14.50
CA ARG A 118 -13.53 -0.38 13.16
C ARG A 118 -13.76 0.83 12.26
N GLN A 119 -13.84 2.01 12.85
CA GLN A 119 -13.98 3.28 12.14
C GLN A 119 -12.62 3.92 11.78
N GLY A 120 -11.49 3.37 12.24
CA GLY A 120 -10.16 3.80 11.83
C GLY A 120 -9.92 3.49 10.36
N SER A 121 -9.13 4.33 9.67
CA SER A 121 -8.85 4.18 8.23
C SER A 121 -8.39 2.77 7.85
N PRO A 122 -7.41 2.15 8.57
CA PRO A 122 -6.92 0.82 8.20
C PRO A 122 -8.01 -0.26 8.18
N LEU A 123 -8.89 -0.30 9.18
CA LEU A 123 -9.91 -1.33 9.33
C LEU A 123 -11.14 -1.09 8.44
N ALA A 124 -11.49 0.17 8.17
CA ALA A 124 -12.53 0.49 7.21
C ALA A 124 -12.11 0.09 5.77
N ARG A 125 -10.86 0.40 5.38
CA ARG A 125 -10.31 -0.03 4.08
C ARG A 125 -10.19 -1.55 3.98
N LYS A 126 -9.76 -2.23 5.05
CA LYS A 126 -9.76 -3.70 5.11
C LYS A 126 -11.14 -4.30 4.84
N ALA A 127 -12.17 -3.78 5.51
CA ALA A 127 -13.55 -4.23 5.30
C ALA A 127 -14.00 -3.98 3.84
N ARG A 128 -13.57 -2.87 3.23
CA ARG A 128 -13.87 -2.58 1.83
C ARG A 128 -13.18 -3.55 0.86
N TRP A 129 -11.91 -3.83 1.08
CA TRP A 129 -11.16 -4.84 0.34
C TRP A 129 -11.86 -6.20 0.37
N GLU A 130 -12.21 -6.69 1.56
CA GLU A 130 -12.91 -7.97 1.74
C GLU A 130 -14.27 -8.01 1.04
N GLU A 131 -15.02 -6.90 1.11
CA GLU A 131 -16.29 -6.76 0.40
C GLU A 131 -16.11 -6.90 -1.12
N MET A 132 -15.17 -6.15 -1.71
CA MET A 132 -14.95 -6.17 -3.17
C MET A 132 -14.44 -7.52 -3.65
N ILE A 133 -13.55 -8.16 -2.90
CA ILE A 133 -13.04 -9.49 -3.24
C ILE A 133 -14.15 -10.54 -3.17
N SER A 134 -14.99 -10.51 -2.14
CA SER A 134 -16.12 -11.43 -2.02
C SER A 134 -17.09 -11.33 -3.21
N LYS A 135 -17.29 -10.11 -3.74
CA LYS A 135 -18.15 -9.83 -4.90
C LYS A 135 -17.51 -10.19 -6.24
N SER A 136 -16.19 -10.28 -6.31
CA SER A 136 -15.46 -10.54 -7.56
C SER A 136 -15.51 -12.00 -8.01
N ALA A 137 -16.18 -12.90 -7.27
CA ALA A 137 -16.36 -14.31 -7.60
C ALA A 137 -15.05 -15.05 -7.97
N ARG A 138 -13.91 -14.62 -7.40
CA ARG A 138 -12.54 -15.10 -7.71
C ARG A 138 -12.06 -14.82 -9.14
N ALA A 139 -12.74 -13.95 -9.88
CA ALA A 139 -12.33 -13.43 -11.18
C ALA A 139 -11.77 -12.01 -11.02
N ILE A 140 -10.56 -11.90 -10.47
CA ILE A 140 -9.85 -10.62 -10.35
C ILE A 140 -8.84 -10.55 -11.49
N ASP A 141 -9.07 -9.62 -12.42
CA ASP A 141 -8.12 -9.27 -13.47
C ASP A 141 -7.59 -7.84 -13.27
N ALA A 142 -6.72 -7.40 -14.17
CA ALA A 142 -6.12 -6.07 -14.06
C ALA A 142 -7.14 -4.93 -14.08
N GLU A 143 -8.26 -5.07 -14.80
CA GLU A 143 -9.29 -4.02 -14.85
C GLU A 143 -10.10 -3.98 -13.55
N THR A 144 -10.42 -5.14 -12.98
CA THR A 144 -11.03 -5.22 -11.64
C THR A 144 -10.14 -4.56 -10.58
N VAL A 145 -8.82 -4.81 -10.60
CA VAL A 145 -7.90 -4.18 -9.64
C VAL A 145 -7.83 -2.67 -9.86
N LYS A 146 -7.76 -2.17 -11.10
CA LYS A 146 -7.79 -0.72 -11.37
C LYS A 146 -9.05 -0.05 -10.79
N GLN A 147 -10.19 -0.72 -10.84
CA GLN A 147 -11.43 -0.24 -10.22
C GLN A 147 -11.36 -0.26 -8.69
N MET A 148 -10.77 -1.30 -8.09
CA MET A 148 -10.56 -1.39 -6.65
C MET A 148 -9.63 -0.29 -6.14
N GLU A 149 -8.50 -0.07 -6.81
CA GLU A 149 -7.55 1.01 -6.49
C GLU A 149 -8.18 2.40 -6.58
N GLY A 150 -9.15 2.58 -7.49
CA GLY A 150 -9.94 3.80 -7.64
C GLY A 150 -11.19 3.89 -6.75
N ASP A 151 -11.44 2.90 -5.88
CA ASP A 151 -12.70 2.82 -5.13
C ASP A 151 -12.81 3.90 -4.06
N THR A 152 -13.96 4.58 -4.06
CA THR A 152 -14.24 5.74 -3.19
C THR A 152 -15.26 5.46 -2.12
N ARG A 153 -15.51 4.19 -1.77
CA ARG A 153 -16.61 3.82 -0.87
C ARG A 153 -16.13 3.78 0.58
N ASP A 154 -16.76 4.56 1.45
CA ASP A 154 -16.60 4.42 2.90
C ASP A 154 -17.44 3.24 3.41
N SER A 155 -16.78 2.11 3.69
CA SER A 155 -17.45 0.88 4.16
C SER A 155 -18.08 1.03 5.55
N PHE A 156 -17.59 1.94 6.38
CA PHE A 156 -18.06 2.14 7.75
C PHE A 156 -19.31 3.01 7.79
N GLU A 157 -19.27 4.21 7.20
CA GLU A 157 -20.41 5.14 7.14
C GLU A 157 -21.41 4.79 6.04
N LYS A 158 -21.05 3.84 5.17
CA LYS A 158 -21.86 3.47 4.02
C LYS A 158 -22.17 4.69 3.12
N LYS A 159 -21.21 5.60 2.95
CA LYS A 159 -21.27 6.73 2.00
C LYS A 159 -20.33 6.58 0.79
N ASP A 160 -20.76 7.11 -0.36
CA ASP A 160 -19.93 7.25 -1.56
C ASP A 160 -19.14 8.57 -1.55
N GLY A 161 -17.93 8.53 -2.11
CA GLY A 161 -17.06 9.68 -2.30
C GLY A 161 -15.76 9.54 -1.51
N PRO A 162 -14.62 9.96 -2.08
CA PRO A 162 -13.32 9.64 -1.50
C PRO A 162 -13.12 10.41 -0.20
N ASN A 163 -12.58 9.70 0.79
CA ASN A 163 -12.21 10.21 2.10
C ASN A 163 -11.04 9.36 2.65
N GLU A 164 -10.75 9.43 3.95
CA GLU A 164 -9.65 8.68 4.57
C GLU A 164 -9.92 7.18 4.73
N ARG A 165 -11.17 6.72 4.57
CA ARG A 165 -11.62 5.32 4.73
C ARG A 165 -11.87 4.60 3.40
N SER A 166 -11.82 5.30 2.27
CA SER A 166 -11.90 4.70 0.94
C SER A 166 -10.56 4.09 0.51
N LEU A 167 -10.57 3.13 -0.42
CA LEU A 167 -9.34 2.52 -0.94
C LEU A 167 -8.48 3.54 -1.68
N CYS A 168 -9.09 4.36 -2.55
CA CYS A 168 -8.49 5.60 -3.02
C CYS A 168 -8.67 6.66 -1.92
N GLY A 169 -7.72 6.73 -0.99
CA GLY A 169 -7.78 7.64 0.15
C GLY A 169 -7.56 9.10 -0.26
N CYS A 170 -8.43 9.98 0.21
CA CYS A 170 -8.35 11.44 0.06
C CYS A 170 -8.54 12.10 1.43
N VAL A 171 -7.48 12.23 2.21
CA VAL A 171 -7.56 12.74 3.60
C VAL A 171 -7.81 14.24 3.62
N GLU A 172 -7.41 14.94 2.55
CA GLU A 172 -7.64 16.36 2.34
C GLU A 172 -9.14 16.72 2.29
N ARG A 173 -10.00 15.72 2.08
CA ARG A 173 -11.47 15.88 2.02
C ARG A 173 -12.15 15.42 3.30
N SER A 174 -11.37 14.96 4.29
CA SER A 174 -11.88 14.35 5.50
C SER A 174 -11.88 15.30 6.69
N PRO A 175 -13.04 15.59 7.30
CA PRO A 175 -13.11 16.36 8.54
C PRO A 175 -12.61 15.58 9.78
N ARG A 176 -12.16 14.33 9.59
CA ARG A 176 -11.69 13.43 10.66
C ARG A 176 -10.17 13.33 10.70
N GLY A 177 -9.52 13.33 9.54
CA GLY A 177 -8.09 13.01 9.44
C GLY A 177 -7.82 11.53 9.67
N ILE A 178 -6.56 11.16 9.89
CA ILE A 178 -6.13 9.82 10.32
C ILE A 178 -5.27 9.99 11.59
N PRO A 179 -5.91 10.05 12.78
CA PRO A 179 -5.20 10.27 14.04
C PRO A 179 -4.12 9.22 14.32
N GLU A 180 -4.30 7.99 13.84
CA GLU A 180 -3.33 6.91 13.99
C GLU A 180 -1.98 7.21 13.30
N TRP A 181 -1.95 8.18 12.39
CA TRP A 181 -0.77 8.62 11.64
C TRP A 181 -0.40 10.09 11.94
N ASP A 182 -0.98 10.67 13.00
CA ASP A 182 -0.88 12.10 13.33
C ASP A 182 -1.37 13.04 12.21
N TRP A 183 -2.22 12.54 11.31
CA TRP A 183 -2.81 13.34 10.24
C TRP A 183 -4.09 13.99 10.74
N GLY A 184 -4.02 15.31 10.94
CA GLY A 184 -5.16 16.12 11.37
C GLY A 184 -6.31 16.17 10.36
N LYS A 185 -7.34 16.93 10.70
CA LYS A 185 -8.47 17.18 9.80
C LYS A 185 -7.98 17.78 8.49
N PHE A 186 -8.52 17.30 7.37
CA PHE A 186 -8.20 17.78 6.03
C PHE A 186 -6.70 17.74 5.71
N TYR A 187 -5.93 16.82 6.30
CA TYR A 187 -4.50 16.72 6.03
C TYR A 187 -4.24 16.51 4.52
N PRO A 188 -3.31 17.26 3.89
CA PRO A 188 -3.04 17.15 2.45
C PRO A 188 -2.23 15.88 2.11
N GLY A 189 -2.89 14.72 2.25
CA GLY A 189 -2.29 13.40 2.05
C GLY A 189 -3.32 12.35 1.64
N GLY A 190 -2.85 11.26 1.04
CA GLY A 190 -3.71 10.20 0.52
C GLY A 190 -3.05 9.43 -0.62
N THR A 191 -3.87 8.76 -1.43
CA THR A 191 -3.40 7.97 -2.58
C THR A 191 -2.84 8.88 -3.67
N ALA A 192 -1.52 8.85 -3.87
CA ALA A 192 -0.87 9.67 -4.90
C ALA A 192 -0.73 9.00 -6.27
N GLN A 193 -0.91 7.68 -6.33
CA GLN A 193 -0.75 6.87 -7.54
C GLN A 193 -1.32 5.46 -7.30
N ALA A 194 -1.51 4.71 -8.37
CA ALA A 194 -1.88 3.29 -8.32
C ALA A 194 -1.15 2.49 -9.40
N LYS A 195 -0.88 1.21 -9.12
CA LYS A 195 -0.16 0.30 -10.02
C LYS A 195 -0.81 -1.08 -10.04
N VAL A 196 -0.82 -1.72 -11.20
CA VAL A 196 -1.37 -3.08 -11.38
C VAL A 196 -0.46 -3.90 -12.29
N VAL A 197 -0.18 -5.13 -11.88
CA VAL A 197 0.55 -6.11 -12.68
C VAL A 197 -0.10 -7.48 -12.53
N ASP A 198 -0.17 -8.23 -13.64
CA ASP A 198 -0.51 -9.66 -13.64
C ASP A 198 0.69 -10.49 -14.10
N GLY A 199 0.55 -11.82 -14.07
CA GLY A 199 1.64 -12.72 -14.45
C GLY A 199 2.13 -12.57 -15.89
N ARG A 200 1.24 -12.26 -16.85
CA ARG A 200 1.62 -12.05 -18.26
C ARG A 200 2.36 -10.74 -18.47
N MET A 201 1.99 -9.71 -17.71
CA MET A 201 2.69 -8.43 -17.68
C MET A 201 4.06 -8.58 -17.01
N ALA A 202 4.15 -9.33 -15.91
CA ALA A 202 5.41 -9.58 -15.21
C ALA A 202 6.46 -10.27 -16.11
N GLU A 203 6.05 -11.27 -16.91
CA GLU A 203 6.92 -11.92 -17.92
C GLU A 203 7.54 -10.94 -18.92
N LYS A 204 6.84 -9.83 -19.19
CA LYS A 204 7.23 -8.82 -20.17
C LYS A 204 7.82 -7.57 -19.53
N MET A 205 8.02 -7.55 -18.21
CA MET A 205 8.40 -6.37 -17.44
C MET A 205 7.47 -5.18 -17.77
N GLN A 206 6.18 -5.44 -17.66
CA GLN A 206 5.08 -4.50 -17.89
C GLN A 206 4.25 -4.31 -16.62
N PHE A 207 3.63 -3.14 -16.49
CA PHE A 207 2.60 -2.87 -15.49
C PHE A 207 1.77 -1.66 -15.91
N TRP A 208 0.54 -1.59 -15.43
CA TRP A 208 -0.27 -0.37 -15.53
C TRP A 208 0.04 0.54 -14.34
N ALA A 209 0.10 1.84 -14.58
CA ALA A 209 0.14 2.83 -13.51
C ALA A 209 -0.69 4.07 -13.84
N ALA A 210 -1.20 4.73 -12.80
CA ALA A 210 -1.85 6.03 -12.84
C ALA A 210 -1.22 6.95 -11.79
N MET A 211 -0.96 8.20 -12.17
CA MET A 211 -0.49 9.27 -11.28
C MET A 211 -1.70 10.08 -10.79
N GLY A 212 -1.65 10.56 -9.55
CA GLY A 212 -2.76 11.20 -8.86
C GLY A 212 -3.78 10.21 -8.32
N HIS A 213 -4.84 10.72 -7.70
CA HIS A 213 -5.90 9.88 -7.15
C HIS A 213 -6.54 9.07 -8.29
N PRO A 214 -6.46 7.72 -8.32
CA PRO A 214 -7.01 6.89 -9.39
C PRO A 214 -8.55 6.99 -9.52
N CYS A 215 -9.23 7.55 -8.51
CA CYS A 215 -10.66 7.87 -8.56
C CYS A 215 -11.01 9.11 -9.39
N GLY A 216 -10.02 9.82 -9.93
CA GLY A 216 -10.22 11.00 -10.79
C GLY A 216 -10.43 12.33 -10.07
N ASN A 217 -10.25 12.38 -8.74
CA ASN A 217 -10.35 13.63 -7.98
C ASN A 217 -8.97 14.29 -7.94
N ASP A 218 -8.84 15.47 -8.55
CA ASP A 218 -7.59 16.25 -8.47
C ASP A 218 -7.39 16.86 -7.07
N PHE A 219 -6.14 16.93 -6.63
CA PHE A 219 -5.72 17.81 -5.53
C PHE A 219 -5.09 19.07 -6.12
N ILE A 220 -5.67 20.23 -5.81
CA ILE A 220 -5.18 21.55 -6.27
C ILE A 220 -4.71 22.34 -5.06
N ALA A 221 -3.40 22.52 -4.92
CA ALA A 221 -2.76 23.03 -3.71
C ALA A 221 -3.27 24.44 -3.35
N ALA A 222 -3.37 25.32 -4.35
CA ALA A 222 -3.86 26.69 -4.13
C ALA A 222 -5.34 26.75 -3.68
N ALA A 223 -6.18 25.83 -4.16
CA ALA A 223 -7.58 25.74 -3.75
C ALA A 223 -7.69 25.16 -2.35
N PHE A 224 -6.93 24.10 -2.06
CA PHE A 224 -6.85 23.47 -0.75
C PHE A 224 -6.42 24.46 0.34
N LEU A 225 -5.34 25.21 0.13
CA LEU A 225 -4.83 26.18 1.12
C LEU A 225 -5.79 27.36 1.36
N LYS A 226 -6.64 27.68 0.37
CA LYS A 226 -7.68 28.68 0.54
C LYS A 226 -8.82 28.19 1.45
N GLU A 227 -9.14 26.89 1.38
CA GLU A 227 -10.18 26.25 2.20
C GLU A 227 -9.65 25.89 3.60
N HIS A 228 -8.37 25.53 3.69
CA HIS A 228 -7.70 25.05 4.90
C HIS A 228 -6.45 25.89 5.23
N PRO A 229 -6.63 27.16 5.67
CA PRO A 229 -5.52 28.07 5.99
C PRO A 229 -4.64 27.59 7.16
N GLU A 230 -5.07 26.61 7.94
CA GLU A 230 -4.23 25.93 8.93
C GLU A 230 -2.99 25.24 8.33
N TYR A 231 -3.03 24.89 7.03
CA TYR A 231 -1.91 24.29 6.29
C TYR A 231 -1.12 25.31 5.46
N GLU A 232 -1.39 26.60 5.61
CA GLU A 232 -0.76 27.70 4.85
C GLU A 232 0.78 27.68 4.89
N TRP A 233 1.35 27.19 5.99
CA TRP A 233 2.80 27.03 6.15
C TRP A 233 3.42 26.06 5.12
N MET A 234 2.60 25.23 4.45
CA MET A 234 3.03 24.32 3.39
C MET A 234 2.95 24.93 1.98
N ARG A 235 2.63 26.22 1.81
CA ARG A 235 2.37 26.86 0.50
C ARG A 235 3.39 26.54 -0.59
N ASP A 236 4.67 26.59 -0.25
CA ASP A 236 5.76 26.36 -1.21
C ASP A 236 6.28 24.91 -1.21
N LEU A 237 5.62 24.03 -0.44
CA LEU A 237 5.93 22.60 -0.32
C LEU A 237 4.90 21.73 -1.05
N LEU A 238 3.64 22.18 -1.12
CA LEU A 238 2.57 21.45 -1.80
C LEU A 238 2.61 21.67 -3.31
N ALA A 239 2.43 20.58 -4.05
CA ALA A 239 2.24 20.59 -5.49
C ALA A 239 0.83 20.14 -5.83
N ASP A 240 0.32 20.61 -6.98
CA ASP A 240 -0.90 20.05 -7.57
C ASP A 240 -0.66 18.57 -7.91
N LEU A 241 -1.64 17.73 -7.59
CA LEU A 241 -1.66 16.32 -7.93
C LEU A 241 -2.91 16.04 -8.77
N LYS A 242 -2.73 16.13 -10.09
CA LYS A 242 -3.80 15.90 -11.06
C LYS A 242 -3.89 14.43 -11.44
N SER A 243 -5.09 13.86 -11.40
CA SER A 243 -5.36 12.50 -11.83
C SER A 243 -5.04 12.32 -13.31
N GLN A 244 -4.18 11.35 -13.61
CA GLN A 244 -3.77 10.97 -14.95
C GLN A 244 -4.42 9.64 -15.35
N PRO A 245 -4.65 9.42 -16.65
CA PRO A 245 -5.17 8.14 -17.12
C PRO A 245 -4.20 7.00 -16.82
N TRP A 246 -4.75 5.81 -16.60
CA TRP A 246 -3.98 4.57 -16.55
C TRP A 246 -3.15 4.40 -17.83
N THR A 247 -1.85 4.22 -17.66
CA THR A 247 -0.88 4.07 -18.74
C THR A 247 -0.10 2.78 -18.55
N MET A 248 0.08 2.01 -19.61
CA MET A 248 0.91 0.80 -19.58
C MET A 248 2.37 1.21 -19.72
N PHE A 249 3.19 0.83 -18.75
CA PHE A 249 4.63 0.97 -18.80
C PHE A 249 5.26 -0.36 -19.20
N THR A 250 6.34 -0.29 -19.97
CA THR A 250 7.11 -1.47 -20.39
C THR A 250 8.60 -1.18 -20.31
N SER A 251 9.39 -2.20 -19.99
CA SER A 251 10.85 -2.07 -19.98
C SER A 251 11.39 -1.47 -21.28
N GLY A 252 12.27 -0.47 -21.17
CA GLY A 252 12.85 0.25 -22.31
C GLY A 252 11.95 1.32 -22.93
N MET A 253 10.74 1.54 -22.42
CA MET A 253 9.87 2.65 -22.85
C MET A 253 10.58 4.00 -22.64
N ARG A 254 10.48 4.89 -23.64
CA ARG A 254 10.95 6.27 -23.59
C ARG A 254 9.75 7.21 -23.78
N LYS A 255 9.82 8.38 -23.15
CA LYS A 255 8.86 9.47 -23.38
C LYS A 255 8.96 10.00 -24.79
#